data_AF-A0AB38FUT7-F1
#
_entry.id   AF-A0AB38FUT7-F1
#
_cell.length_a   1.000
_cell.length_b   1.000
_cell.length_c   1.000
_cell.angle_alpha   90.00
_cell.angle_beta   90.00
_cell.angle_gamma   90.00
#
_symmetry.space_group_name_H-M   'P 1'
#
loop_
_entity.id
_entity.type
_entity.pdbx_description
1 polymer ?
#
loop_
_entity_poly.entity_id
_entity_poly.type
_entity_poly.pdbx_seq_one_letter_code
_entity_poly.pdbx_strand_id
1 'polypeptide(L)'
;MMMAIIMFSFGGLELVGITAAEADNPEQSIPKATNQVIYRILIFYIGSLAVLLSLLPWTRVTADTSPFVLIFHELGDTFVANALNIVVLTAALSVYNSCVYCNSRMLFGLAKQGNAPKALAKVDKRGVPVNTILTSALFTALCVLINYFAPESAFGLLMALVVSALVINWAMISLAHMKFRRAKAQEGVTPRFPALFYPLGNWLCLLFMAAVLVIMLITPGMAISVYLIPVWIAILGVGYVCKQKSASAVKAH
;
A
#
# COMPACT_ATOMS: atom_id res chain seq x y z
N MET A 1 7.17 6.01 -16.01
CA MET A 1 5.95 5.29 -15.59
C MET A 1 6.27 3.93 -14.96
N MET A 2 7.16 3.14 -15.54
CA MET A 2 7.47 1.78 -15.05
C MET A 2 7.92 1.71 -13.58
N MET A 3 8.72 2.67 -13.10
CA MET A 3 9.14 2.72 -11.69
C MET A 3 7.94 2.80 -10.71
N ALA A 4 6.91 3.59 -11.06
CA ALA A 4 5.70 3.72 -10.25
C ALA A 4 4.92 2.40 -10.20
N ILE A 5 4.84 1.68 -11.31
CA ILE A 5 4.19 0.36 -11.39
C ILE A 5 4.96 -0.66 -10.53
N ILE A 6 6.29 -0.69 -10.62
CA ILE A 6 7.12 -1.59 -9.82
C ILE A 6 6.93 -1.31 -8.33
N MET A 7 6.92 -0.04 -7.93
CA MET A 7 6.68 0.32 -6.52
C MET A 7 5.30 -0.09 -6.03
N PHE A 8 4.28 0.12 -6.86
CA PHE A 8 2.93 -0.31 -6.54
C PHE A 8 2.86 -1.82 -6.30
N SER A 9 3.60 -2.64 -7.06
CA SER A 9 3.67 -4.10 -6.87
C SER A 9 4.17 -4.53 -5.49
N PHE A 10 4.90 -3.67 -4.78
CA PHE A 10 5.37 -3.92 -3.40
C PHE A 10 4.51 -3.25 -2.33
N GLY A 11 3.50 -2.46 -2.73
CA GLY A 11 2.50 -1.90 -1.83
C GLY A 11 1.69 -3.00 -1.13
N GLY A 12 1.41 -2.83 0.15
CA GLY A 12 0.59 -3.74 0.93
C GLY A 12 1.38 -4.66 1.88
N LEU A 13 2.71 -4.65 1.86
CA LEU A 13 3.50 -5.35 2.88
C LEU A 13 3.24 -4.82 4.30
N GLU A 14 2.87 -3.55 4.41
CA GLU A 14 2.45 -2.91 5.66
C GLU A 14 1.16 -3.50 6.27
N LEU A 15 0.33 -4.17 5.45
CA LEU A 15 -0.95 -4.75 5.89
C LEU A 15 -0.73 -5.81 6.97
N VAL A 16 0.43 -6.49 6.95
CA VAL A 16 0.86 -7.47 7.97
C VAL A 16 0.84 -6.85 9.37
N GLY A 17 1.19 -5.56 9.49
CA GLY A 17 1.17 -4.83 10.77
C GLY A 17 -0.24 -4.62 11.32
N ILE A 18 -1.24 -4.48 10.44
CA ILE A 18 -2.65 -4.33 10.85
C ILE A 18 -3.18 -5.67 11.35
N THR A 19 -2.85 -6.75 10.64
CA THR A 19 -3.25 -8.10 11.03
C THR A 19 -2.53 -8.60 12.27
N ALA A 20 -1.41 -7.98 12.69
CA ALA A 20 -0.69 -8.36 13.89
C ALA A 20 -1.53 -8.24 15.16
N ALA A 21 -2.49 -7.31 15.21
CA ALA A 21 -3.41 -7.15 16.33
C ALA A 21 -4.43 -8.29 16.45
N GLU A 22 -4.61 -9.07 15.39
CA GLU A 22 -5.61 -10.13 15.27
C GLU A 22 -4.97 -11.52 15.00
N ALA A 23 -3.64 -11.60 15.00
CA ALA A 23 -2.92 -12.84 14.73
C ALA A 23 -2.75 -13.67 16.01
N ASP A 24 -2.94 -14.99 15.89
CA ASP A 24 -2.59 -15.92 16.96
C ASP A 24 -1.06 -15.95 17.13
N ASN A 25 -0.59 -15.70 18.35
CA ASN A 25 0.84 -15.60 18.71
C ASN A 25 1.64 -14.65 17.79
N PRO A 26 1.40 -13.34 17.85
CA PRO A 26 2.01 -12.36 16.94
C PRO A 26 3.54 -12.32 17.04
N GLU A 27 4.09 -12.71 18.19
CA GLU A 27 5.54 -12.77 18.44
C GLU A 27 6.28 -13.76 17.53
N GLN A 28 5.61 -14.81 17.07
CA GLN A 28 6.21 -15.80 16.16
C GLN A 28 5.68 -15.63 14.74
N SER A 29 4.37 -15.40 14.60
CA SER A 29 3.70 -15.31 13.31
C SER A 29 4.19 -14.13 12.47
N ILE A 30 4.42 -12.96 13.08
CA ILE A 30 4.82 -11.75 12.36
C ILE A 30 6.27 -11.80 11.86
N PRO A 31 7.28 -12.17 12.68
CA PRO A 31 8.64 -12.33 12.17
C PRO A 31 8.75 -13.40 11.07
N LYS A 32 8.05 -14.53 11.26
CA LYS A 32 8.01 -15.61 10.26
C LYS A 32 7.41 -15.12 8.94
N ALA A 33 6.26 -14.45 8.97
CA ALA A 33 5.62 -13.90 7.78
C ALA A 33 6.54 -12.89 7.08
N THR A 34 7.12 -11.95 7.84
CA THR A 34 8.02 -10.91 7.30
C THR A 34 9.23 -11.52 6.59
N ASN A 35 9.91 -12.49 7.20
CA ASN A 35 11.06 -13.15 6.60
C ASN A 35 10.67 -13.98 5.38
N GLN A 36 9.53 -14.68 5.41
CA GLN A 36 9.05 -15.48 4.29
C GLN A 36 8.69 -14.63 3.08
N VAL A 37 8.13 -13.43 3.28
CA VAL A 37 7.79 -12.51 2.18
C VAL A 37 9.00 -12.21 1.31
N ILE A 38 10.19 -12.00 1.90
CA ILE A 38 11.41 -11.69 1.14
C ILE A 38 11.74 -12.85 0.19
N TYR A 39 11.82 -14.08 0.69
CA TYR A 39 12.10 -15.25 -0.15
C TYR A 39 11.03 -15.49 -1.21
N ARG A 40 9.77 -15.25 -0.88
CA ARG A 40 8.65 -15.35 -1.83
C ARG A 40 8.79 -14.33 -2.96
N ILE A 41 9.17 -13.08 -2.66
CA ILE A 41 9.45 -12.07 -3.68
C ILE A 41 10.61 -12.51 -4.57
N LEU A 42 11.72 -12.97 -4.00
CA LEU A 42 12.88 -13.40 -4.78
C LEU A 42 12.52 -14.56 -5.73
N ILE A 43 11.82 -15.58 -5.23
CA ILE A 43 11.50 -16.77 -6.03
C ILE A 43 10.37 -16.48 -7.02
N PHE A 44 9.23 -16.00 -6.54
CA PHE A 44 8.03 -15.89 -7.37
C PHE A 44 8.01 -14.63 -8.23
N TYR A 45 8.63 -13.52 -7.82
CA TYR A 45 8.66 -12.30 -8.61
C TYR A 45 9.91 -12.25 -9.49
N ILE A 46 11.10 -12.29 -8.90
CA ILE A 46 12.35 -12.17 -9.67
C ILE A 46 12.57 -13.43 -10.52
N GLY A 47 12.36 -14.62 -9.95
CA GLY A 47 12.50 -15.88 -10.69
C GLY A 47 11.53 -15.98 -11.87
N SER A 48 10.26 -15.64 -11.68
CA SER A 48 9.29 -15.65 -12.78
C SER A 48 9.59 -14.60 -13.85
N LEU A 49 10.04 -13.39 -13.45
CA LEU A 49 10.44 -12.34 -14.38
C LEU A 49 11.69 -12.74 -15.18
N ALA A 50 12.65 -13.43 -14.56
CA ALA A 50 13.84 -13.94 -15.26
C ALA A 50 13.46 -14.96 -16.33
N VAL A 51 12.53 -15.88 -16.03
CA VAL A 51 11.98 -16.82 -17.01
C VAL A 51 11.21 -16.07 -18.10
N LEU A 52 10.35 -15.12 -17.73
CA LEU A 52 9.58 -14.29 -18.65
C LEU A 52 10.48 -13.57 -19.67
N LEU A 53 11.50 -12.88 -19.19
CA LEU A 53 12.42 -12.11 -20.03
C LEU A 53 13.39 -12.99 -20.85
N SER A 54 13.58 -14.24 -20.44
CA SER A 54 14.31 -15.23 -21.24
C SER A 54 13.48 -15.77 -22.41
N LEU A 55 12.16 -15.81 -22.26
CA LEU A 55 11.24 -16.32 -23.28
C LEU A 55 10.74 -15.22 -24.23
N LEU A 56 10.53 -14.01 -23.71
CA LEU A 56 9.95 -12.91 -24.47
C LEU A 56 10.81 -11.66 -24.29
N PRO A 57 11.38 -11.09 -25.38
CA PRO A 57 12.23 -9.91 -25.28
C PRO A 57 11.44 -8.74 -24.69
N TRP A 58 12.07 -8.00 -23.77
CA TRP A 58 11.42 -6.90 -23.03
C TRP A 58 10.77 -5.84 -23.93
N THR A 59 11.20 -5.73 -25.19
CA THR A 59 10.69 -4.78 -26.17
C THR A 59 9.28 -5.12 -26.70
N ARG A 60 8.83 -6.36 -26.53
CA ARG A 60 7.49 -6.81 -26.94
C ARG A 60 6.46 -6.83 -25.81
N VAL A 61 6.88 -6.48 -24.59
CA VAL A 61 5.97 -6.41 -23.44
C VAL A 61 5.11 -5.16 -23.54
N THR A 62 3.85 -5.33 -23.93
CA THR A 62 2.85 -4.25 -23.99
C THR A 62 2.16 -4.04 -22.64
N ALA A 63 1.64 -2.83 -22.40
CA ALA A 63 0.92 -2.50 -21.17
C ALA A 63 -0.51 -3.10 -21.11
N ASP A 64 -1.09 -3.47 -22.26
CA ASP A 64 -2.52 -3.80 -22.36
C ASP A 64 -2.86 -5.23 -21.96
N THR A 65 -1.86 -6.13 -21.93
CA THR A 65 -2.06 -7.56 -21.61
C THR A 65 -1.02 -8.03 -20.61
N SER A 66 -1.43 -8.93 -19.70
CA SER A 66 -0.51 -9.57 -18.77
C SER A 66 0.62 -10.28 -19.54
N PRO A 67 1.90 -9.95 -19.29
CA PRO A 67 3.02 -10.56 -20.00
C PRO A 67 3.08 -12.08 -19.83
N PHE A 68 2.60 -12.59 -18.69
CA PHE A 68 2.49 -14.02 -18.44
C PHE A 68 1.48 -14.68 -19.37
N VAL A 69 0.34 -14.03 -19.62
CA VAL A 69 -0.69 -14.55 -20.52
C VAL A 69 -0.25 -14.44 -21.98
N LEU A 70 0.43 -13.33 -22.32
CA LEU A 70 0.95 -13.08 -23.66
C LEU A 70 1.90 -14.19 -24.14
N ILE A 71 2.80 -14.67 -23.26
CA ILE A 71 3.73 -15.78 -23.61
C ILE A 71 2.96 -17.03 -24.03
N PHE A 72 1.98 -17.47 -23.25
CA PHE A 72 1.27 -18.72 -23.57
C PHE A 72 0.33 -18.58 -24.76
N HIS A 73 -0.17 -17.36 -25.01
CA HIS A 73 -0.87 -17.06 -26.25
C HIS A 73 0.07 -17.14 -27.47
N GLU A 74 1.30 -16.61 -27.37
CA GLU A 74 2.31 -16.70 -28.45
C GLU A 74 2.84 -18.14 -28.64
N LEU A 75 2.89 -18.94 -27.58
CA LEU A 75 3.28 -20.36 -27.64
C LEU A 75 2.17 -21.28 -28.19
N GLY A 76 1.00 -20.73 -28.53
CA GLY A 76 -0.08 -21.45 -29.23
C GLY A 76 -1.03 -22.25 -28.34
N ASP A 77 -0.95 -22.11 -27.00
CA ASP A 77 -1.83 -22.82 -26.07
C ASP A 77 -2.86 -21.88 -25.42
N THR A 78 -3.99 -21.71 -26.10
CA THR A 78 -5.11 -20.89 -25.64
C THR A 78 -5.72 -21.42 -24.34
N PHE A 79 -5.63 -22.73 -24.07
CA PHE A 79 -6.15 -23.31 -22.83
C PHE A 79 -5.32 -22.85 -21.64
N VAL A 80 -3.99 -22.91 -21.75
CA VAL A 80 -3.07 -22.45 -20.70
C VAL A 80 -3.19 -20.93 -20.49
N ALA A 81 -3.32 -20.15 -21.57
CA ALA A 81 -3.52 -18.70 -21.48
C ALA A 81 -4.82 -18.35 -20.70
N ASN A 82 -5.93 -19.03 -20.99
CA ASN A 82 -7.19 -18.82 -20.28
C ASN A 82 -7.13 -19.28 -18.82
N ALA A 83 -6.47 -20.40 -18.53
CA ALA A 83 -6.25 -20.85 -17.15
C ALA A 83 -5.46 -19.81 -16.34
N LEU A 84 -4.42 -19.22 -16.93
CA LEU A 84 -3.65 -18.15 -16.29
C LEU A 84 -4.46 -16.88 -16.09
N ASN A 85 -5.32 -16.49 -17.03
CA ASN A 85 -6.24 -15.37 -16.83
C ASN A 85 -7.13 -15.57 -15.59
N ILE A 86 -7.69 -16.77 -15.41
CA ILE A 86 -8.51 -17.10 -14.22
C ILE A 86 -7.67 -16.98 -12.94
N VAL A 87 -6.43 -17.47 -12.95
CA VAL A 87 -5.51 -17.35 -11.81
C VAL A 87 -5.22 -15.89 -11.48
N VAL A 88 -4.92 -15.07 -12.48
CA VAL A 88 -4.65 -13.63 -12.31
C VAL A 88 -5.87 -12.90 -11.76
N LEU A 89 -7.06 -13.17 -12.28
CA LEU A 89 -8.31 -12.58 -11.77
C LEU A 89 -8.59 -12.99 -10.32
N THR A 90 -8.38 -14.27 -9.99
CA THR A 90 -8.56 -14.79 -8.63
C THR A 90 -7.57 -14.14 -7.67
N ALA A 91 -6.31 -13.97 -8.08
CA ALA A 91 -5.30 -13.28 -7.30
C ALA A 91 -5.66 -11.80 -7.07
N ALA A 92 -6.14 -11.10 -8.11
CA ALA A 92 -6.59 -9.72 -8.01
C ALA A 92 -7.76 -9.56 -7.02
N LEU A 93 -8.75 -10.45 -7.07
CA LEU A 93 -9.88 -10.47 -6.14
C LEU A 93 -9.42 -10.74 -4.69
N SER A 94 -8.45 -11.63 -4.50
CA SER A 94 -7.88 -11.94 -3.18
C SER A 94 -7.15 -10.73 -2.56
N VAL A 95 -6.34 -10.04 -3.35
CA VAL A 95 -5.67 -8.80 -2.92
C VAL A 95 -6.70 -7.72 -2.60
N TYR A 96 -7.71 -7.54 -3.45
CA TYR A 96 -8.78 -6.56 -3.22
C TYR A 96 -9.52 -6.82 -1.89
N ASN A 97 -9.86 -8.07 -1.59
CA ASN A 97 -10.49 -8.43 -0.32
C ASN A 97 -9.62 -8.04 0.89
N SER A 98 -8.30 -8.27 0.80
CA SER A 98 -7.34 -7.92 1.84
C SER A 98 -7.22 -6.39 2.03
N CYS A 99 -7.24 -5.62 0.94
CA CYS A 99 -7.25 -4.16 0.99
C CYS A 99 -8.52 -3.61 1.64
N VAL A 100 -9.70 -4.11 1.25
CA VAL A 100 -10.98 -3.71 1.85
C VAL A 100 -11.00 -4.04 3.35
N TYR A 101 -10.51 -5.23 3.71
CA TYR A 101 -10.34 -5.63 5.09
C TYR A 101 -9.49 -4.61 5.87
N CYS A 102 -8.26 -4.36 5.45
CA CYS A 102 -7.37 -3.45 6.18
C CYS A 102 -7.88 -2.01 6.24
N ASN A 103 -8.41 -1.47 5.13
CA ASN A 103 -8.98 -0.13 5.08
C ASN A 103 -10.12 0.03 6.08
N SER A 104 -11.01 -0.97 6.17
CA SER A 104 -12.13 -0.95 7.11
C SER A 104 -11.66 -0.91 8.58
N ARG A 105 -10.58 -1.62 8.92
CA ARG A 105 -10.00 -1.64 10.29
C ARG A 105 -9.23 -0.36 10.60
N MET A 106 -8.47 0.17 9.65
CA MET A 106 -7.78 1.45 9.80
C MET A 106 -8.77 2.59 10.03
N LEU A 107 -9.82 2.68 9.20
CA LEU A 107 -10.83 3.72 9.32
C LEU A 107 -11.63 3.60 10.63
N PHE A 108 -11.93 2.36 11.05
CA PHE A 108 -12.54 2.08 12.35
C PHE A 108 -11.64 2.50 13.52
N GLY A 109 -10.33 2.20 13.45
CA GLY A 109 -9.34 2.61 14.45
C GLY A 109 -9.25 4.14 14.57
N LEU A 110 -9.24 4.84 13.43
CA LEU A 110 -9.30 6.30 13.39
C LEU A 110 -10.59 6.84 14.03
N ALA A 111 -11.74 6.22 13.75
CA ALA A 111 -13.02 6.61 14.36
C ALA A 111 -13.03 6.42 15.88
N LYS A 112 -12.45 5.32 16.39
CA LYS A 112 -12.29 5.08 17.84
C LYS A 112 -11.38 6.11 18.51
N GLN A 113 -10.34 6.59 17.82
CA GLN A 113 -9.47 7.67 18.29
C GLN A 113 -10.09 9.08 18.11
N GLY A 114 -11.34 9.15 17.65
CA GLY A 114 -12.04 10.40 17.36
C GLY A 114 -11.46 11.18 16.17
N ASN A 115 -10.63 10.55 15.34
CA ASN A 115 -10.06 11.12 14.11
C ASN A 115 -11.00 10.97 12.89
N ALA A 116 -12.12 10.25 13.03
CA ALA A 116 -13.12 10.09 11.99
C ALA A 116 -14.55 10.17 12.59
N PRO A 117 -15.61 10.36 11.78
CA PRO A 117 -16.99 10.44 12.25
C PRO A 117 -17.39 9.28 13.16
N LYS A 118 -18.09 9.59 14.27
CA LYS A 118 -18.52 8.58 15.27
C LYS A 118 -19.35 7.44 14.68
N ALA A 119 -20.05 7.67 13.57
CA ALA A 119 -20.81 6.65 12.86
C ALA A 119 -19.93 5.50 12.34
N LEU A 120 -18.65 5.76 12.04
CA LEU A 120 -17.68 4.78 11.56
C LEU A 120 -17.08 3.93 12.69
N ALA A 121 -17.29 4.31 13.95
CA ALA A 121 -16.87 3.53 15.12
C ALA A 121 -17.92 2.48 15.54
N LYS A 122 -19.04 2.34 14.81
CA LYS A 122 -20.06 1.33 15.07
C LYS A 122 -19.68 0.00 14.42
N VAL A 123 -19.92 -1.08 15.15
CA VAL A 123 -19.79 -2.47 14.66
C VAL A 123 -21.15 -3.16 14.72
N ASP A 124 -21.35 -4.14 13.84
CA ASP A 124 -22.51 -5.02 13.89
C ASP A 124 -22.37 -6.08 15.01
N LYS A 125 -23.43 -6.86 15.27
CA LYS A 125 -23.48 -7.95 16.27
C LYS A 125 -22.36 -8.98 16.13
N ARG A 126 -21.80 -9.12 14.92
CA ARG A 126 -20.67 -10.01 14.60
C ARG A 126 -19.29 -9.35 14.80
N GLY A 127 -19.22 -8.12 15.31
CA GLY A 127 -17.97 -7.37 15.48
C GLY A 127 -17.41 -6.75 14.19
N VAL A 128 -18.18 -6.76 13.10
CA VAL A 128 -17.73 -6.25 11.79
C VAL A 128 -18.07 -4.77 11.63
N PRO A 129 -17.12 -3.89 11.24
CA PRO A 129 -17.38 -2.46 11.03
C PRO A 129 -18.03 -2.21 9.66
N VAL A 130 -19.33 -2.52 9.52
CA VAL A 130 -20.05 -2.46 8.23
C VAL A 130 -20.01 -1.05 7.60
N ASN A 131 -20.11 0.00 8.41
CA ASN A 131 -20.10 1.38 7.90
C ASN A 131 -18.76 1.76 7.24
N THR A 132 -17.63 1.25 7.74
CA THR A 132 -16.33 1.50 7.11
C THR A 132 -16.16 0.70 5.83
N ILE A 133 -16.69 -0.53 5.79
CA ILE A 133 -16.74 -1.35 4.56
C ILE A 133 -17.58 -0.65 3.47
N LEU A 134 -18.77 -0.16 3.81
CA LEU A 134 -19.63 0.58 2.87
C LEU A 134 -18.95 1.84 2.35
N THR A 135 -18.22 2.55 3.21
CA THR A 135 -17.44 3.73 2.81
C THR A 135 -16.36 3.33 1.81
N SER A 136 -15.59 2.27 2.07
CA SER A 136 -14.60 1.76 1.11
C SER A 136 -15.24 1.32 -0.20
N ALA A 137 -16.39 0.65 -0.16
CA ALA A 137 -17.12 0.24 -1.36
C ALA A 137 -17.59 1.44 -2.20
N LEU A 138 -18.05 2.51 -1.56
CA LEU A 138 -18.42 3.76 -2.24
C LEU A 138 -17.22 4.39 -2.97
N PHE A 139 -16.06 4.47 -2.31
CA PHE A 139 -14.84 4.96 -2.97
C PHE A 139 -14.40 4.07 -4.13
N THR A 140 -14.48 2.74 -3.99
CA THR A 140 -14.21 1.83 -5.11
C THR A 140 -15.18 2.07 -6.28
N ALA A 141 -16.48 2.22 -6.00
CA ALA A 141 -17.48 2.49 -7.03
C ALA A 141 -17.20 3.81 -7.77
N LEU A 142 -16.78 4.86 -7.04
CA LEU A 142 -16.34 6.12 -7.64
C LEU A 142 -15.12 5.93 -8.55
N CYS A 143 -14.12 5.16 -8.12
CA CYS A 143 -12.95 4.85 -8.95
C CYS A 143 -13.34 4.09 -10.24
N VAL A 144 -14.28 3.15 -10.15
CA VAL A 144 -14.81 2.42 -11.32
C VAL A 144 -15.52 3.38 -12.28
N LEU A 145 -16.35 4.29 -11.75
CA LEU A 145 -17.01 5.31 -12.56
C LEU A 145 -16.00 6.25 -13.25
N ILE A 146 -14.98 6.72 -12.54
CA ILE A 146 -13.90 7.54 -13.12
C ILE A 146 -13.20 6.79 -14.25
N ASN A 147 -12.90 5.51 -14.05
CA ASN A 147 -12.26 4.68 -15.07
C ASN A 147 -13.17 4.45 -16.28
N TYR A 148 -14.50 4.38 -16.09
CA TYR A 148 -15.47 4.26 -17.17
C TYR A 148 -15.57 5.54 -18.01
N PHE A 149 -15.54 6.73 -17.39
CA PHE A 149 -15.66 8.01 -18.10
C PHE A 149 -14.35 8.51 -18.73
N ALA A 150 -13.19 8.15 -18.18
CA ALA A 150 -11.89 8.64 -18.64
C ALA A 150 -10.79 7.56 -18.62
N PRO A 151 -10.94 6.46 -19.38
CA PRO A 151 -10.08 5.27 -19.26
C PRO A 151 -8.59 5.54 -19.54
N GLU A 152 -8.26 6.36 -20.54
CA GLU A 152 -6.86 6.62 -20.90
C GLU A 152 -6.07 7.40 -19.83
N SER A 153 -6.72 8.35 -19.15
CA SER A 153 -6.07 9.17 -18.12
C SER A 153 -6.28 8.64 -16.69
N ALA A 154 -7.35 7.89 -16.45
CA ALA A 154 -7.72 7.42 -15.10
C ALA A 154 -6.67 6.49 -14.53
N PHE A 155 -6.19 5.51 -15.31
CA PHE A 155 -5.20 4.54 -14.82
C PHE A 155 -3.90 5.24 -14.40
N GLY A 156 -3.35 6.11 -15.26
CA GLY A 156 -2.12 6.86 -14.96
C GLY A 156 -2.26 7.74 -13.73
N LEU A 157 -3.37 8.48 -13.61
CA LEU A 157 -3.65 9.35 -12.47
C LEU A 157 -3.80 8.55 -11.16
N LEU A 158 -4.59 7.47 -11.18
CA LEU A 158 -4.81 6.61 -10.02
C LEU A 158 -3.50 5.97 -9.56
N MET A 159 -2.70 5.46 -10.49
CA MET A 159 -1.38 4.89 -10.18
C MET A 159 -0.46 5.93 -9.54
N ALA A 160 -0.42 7.14 -10.09
CA ALA A 160 0.43 8.19 -9.55
C ALA A 160 -0.03 8.64 -8.15
N LEU A 161 -1.33 8.72 -7.90
CA LEU A 161 -1.90 8.99 -6.56
C LEU A 161 -1.54 7.89 -5.55
N VAL A 162 -1.67 6.62 -5.93
CA VAL A 162 -1.35 5.48 -5.05
C VAL A 162 0.13 5.48 -4.69
N VAL A 163 1.02 5.69 -5.66
CA VAL A 163 2.47 5.73 -5.39
C VAL A 163 2.82 6.90 -4.48
N SER A 164 2.24 8.09 -4.68
CA SER A 164 2.42 9.21 -3.76
C SER A 164 1.95 8.87 -2.33
N ALA A 165 0.81 8.19 -2.18
CA ALA A 165 0.32 7.75 -0.87
C ALA A 165 1.26 6.71 -0.22
N LEU A 166 1.77 5.74 -0.99
CA LEU A 166 2.74 4.76 -0.52
C LEU A 166 4.05 5.40 -0.06
N VAL A 167 4.56 6.38 -0.81
CA VAL A 167 5.77 7.12 -0.42
C VAL A 167 5.58 7.82 0.92
N ILE A 168 4.45 8.52 1.12
CA ILE A 168 4.12 9.15 2.40
C ILE A 168 4.04 8.09 3.51
N ASN A 169 3.34 6.98 3.25
CA ASN A 169 3.14 5.92 4.22
C ASN A 169 4.48 5.33 4.68
N TRP A 170 5.33 4.91 3.75
CA TRP A 170 6.62 4.29 4.07
C TRP A 170 7.63 5.27 4.65
N ALA A 171 7.61 6.54 4.25
CA ALA A 171 8.38 7.59 4.90
C ALA A 171 7.94 7.76 6.37
N MET A 172 6.64 7.82 6.63
CA MET A 172 6.09 7.91 7.99
C MET A 172 6.43 6.69 8.84
N ILE A 173 6.33 5.47 8.28
CA ILE A 173 6.73 4.22 8.97
C ILE A 173 8.23 4.28 9.33
N SER A 174 9.09 4.68 8.40
CA SER A 174 10.54 4.77 8.61
C SER A 174 10.90 5.77 9.71
N LEU A 175 10.29 6.96 9.68
CA LEU A 175 10.48 8.00 10.70
C LEU A 175 9.93 7.58 12.07
N ALA A 176 8.74 6.98 12.10
CA ALA A 176 8.14 6.46 13.32
C ALA A 176 9.01 5.35 13.94
N HIS A 177 9.56 4.46 13.12
CA HIS A 177 10.46 3.41 13.56
C HIS A 177 11.76 3.97 14.17
N MET A 178 12.36 4.99 13.56
CA MET A 178 13.53 5.69 14.14
C MET A 178 13.22 6.31 15.51
N LYS A 179 12.08 7.00 15.63
CA LYS A 179 11.64 7.61 16.89
C LYS A 179 11.33 6.55 17.96
N PHE A 180 10.67 5.46 17.58
CA PHE A 180 10.37 4.33 18.45
C PHE A 180 11.65 3.69 19.00
N ARG A 181 12.64 3.43 18.13
CA ARG A 181 13.93 2.87 18.55
C ARG A 181 14.68 3.79 19.50
N ARG A 182 14.66 5.11 19.26
CA ARG A 182 15.27 6.09 20.16
C ARG A 182 14.59 6.12 21.53
N ALA A 183 13.25 6.09 21.57
CA ALA A 183 12.51 6.03 22.82
C ALA A 183 12.76 4.72 23.60
N LYS A 184 12.75 3.57 22.92
CA LYS A 184 13.02 2.28 23.56
C LYS A 184 14.45 2.13 24.06
N ALA A 185 15.43 2.71 23.35
CA ALA A 185 16.80 2.78 23.82
C ALA A 185 16.93 3.62 25.10
N GLN A 186 16.17 4.71 25.23
CA GLN A 186 16.13 5.51 26.46
C GLN A 186 15.49 4.75 27.64
N GLU A 187 14.55 3.84 27.36
CA GLU A 187 13.94 2.95 28.35
C GLU A 187 14.79 1.69 28.65
N GLY A 188 15.93 1.49 27.98
CA GLY A 188 16.77 0.30 28.13
C GLY A 188 16.14 -0.99 27.57
N VAL A 189 15.07 -0.91 26.78
CA VAL A 189 14.33 -2.06 26.26
C VAL A 189 14.84 -2.44 24.87
N THR A 190 15.28 -3.68 24.70
CA THR A 190 15.65 -4.24 23.41
C THR A 190 14.42 -4.83 22.69
N PRO A 191 14.11 -4.41 21.45
CA PRO A 191 13.02 -5.01 20.68
C PRO A 191 13.28 -6.48 20.37
N ARG A 192 12.25 -7.34 20.54
CA ARG A 192 12.33 -8.79 20.29
C ARG A 192 12.61 -9.16 18.84
N PHE A 193 12.19 -8.33 17.90
CA PHE A 193 12.51 -8.47 16.49
C PHE A 193 13.37 -7.26 16.05
N PRO A 194 14.71 -7.38 16.05
CA PRO A 194 15.59 -6.29 15.66
C PRO A 194 15.55 -6.11 14.14
N ALA A 195 15.38 -4.86 13.69
CA ALA A 195 15.50 -4.53 12.28
C ALA A 195 16.94 -4.72 11.79
N LEU A 196 17.11 -5.41 10.67
CA LEU A 196 18.39 -5.60 10.02
C LEU A 196 18.96 -4.24 9.59
N PHE A 197 20.24 -3.98 9.88
CA PHE A 197 20.96 -2.75 9.53
C PHE A 197 20.42 -1.43 10.13
N TYR A 198 19.72 -1.46 11.27
CA TYR A 198 19.39 -0.21 11.98
C TYR A 198 20.67 0.54 12.43
N PRO A 199 20.79 1.88 12.24
CA PRO A 199 19.82 2.82 11.64
C PRO A 199 19.97 3.03 10.12
N LEU A 200 21.01 2.48 9.50
CA LEU A 200 21.30 2.65 8.07
C LEU A 200 20.14 2.23 7.16
N GLY A 201 19.42 1.15 7.50
CA GLY A 201 18.29 0.66 6.71
C GLY A 201 17.13 1.66 6.59
N ASN A 202 16.82 2.40 7.66
CA ASN A 202 15.78 3.44 7.62
C ASN A 202 16.20 4.62 6.74
N TRP A 203 17.46 5.05 6.84
CA TRP A 203 18.01 6.11 5.99
C TRP A 203 18.05 5.71 4.51
N LEU A 204 18.42 4.45 4.23
CA LEU A 204 18.38 3.90 2.88
C LEU A 204 16.95 3.89 2.32
N CYS A 205 15.95 3.51 3.11
CA CYS A 205 14.54 3.59 2.71
C CYS A 205 14.11 5.03 2.41
N LEU A 206 14.45 6.00 3.27
CA LEU A 206 14.11 7.41 3.05
C LEU A 206 14.80 7.97 1.80
N LEU A 207 16.07 7.63 1.58
CA LEU A 207 16.81 8.01 0.38
C LEU A 207 16.18 7.41 -0.88
N PHE A 208 15.79 6.13 -0.82
CA PHE A 208 15.10 5.46 -1.92
C PHE A 208 13.74 6.11 -2.22
N MET A 209 12.95 6.44 -1.20
CA MET A 209 11.69 7.21 -1.37
C MET A 209 11.94 8.58 -2.00
N ALA A 210 13.00 9.30 -1.60
CA ALA A 210 13.37 10.58 -2.20
C ALA A 210 13.75 10.42 -3.69
N ALA A 211 14.54 9.39 -4.02
CA ALA A 211 14.92 9.08 -5.40
C ALA A 211 13.69 8.79 -6.28
N VAL A 212 12.72 8.05 -5.75
CA VAL A 212 11.43 7.79 -6.41
C VAL A 212 10.70 9.09 -6.74
N LEU A 213 10.60 10.01 -5.77
CA LEU A 213 9.92 11.29 -6.00
C LEU A 213 10.62 12.11 -7.09
N VAL A 214 11.96 12.11 -7.12
CA VAL A 214 12.74 12.75 -8.18
C VAL A 214 12.44 12.13 -9.54
N ILE A 215 12.40 10.80 -9.64
CA ILE A 215 12.04 10.09 -10.88
C ILE A 215 10.61 10.45 -11.31
N MET A 216 9.66 10.53 -10.38
CA MET A 216 8.28 10.93 -10.67
C MET A 216 8.17 12.38 -11.14
N LEU A 217 8.99 13.30 -10.61
CA LEU A 217 9.04 14.69 -11.06
C LEU A 217 9.57 14.83 -12.48
N ILE A 218 10.60 14.06 -12.84
CA ILE A 218 11.21 14.11 -14.17
C ILE A 218 10.34 13.37 -15.20
N THR A 219 9.49 12.45 -14.77
CA THR A 219 8.63 11.70 -15.69
C THR A 219 7.39 12.51 -16.09
N PRO A 220 7.15 12.75 -17.39
CA PRO A 220 5.95 13.43 -17.87
C PRO A 220 4.67 12.73 -17.37
N GLY A 221 3.70 13.51 -16.90
CA GLY A 221 2.40 13.02 -16.42
C GLY A 221 2.34 12.54 -14.96
N MET A 222 3.48 12.34 -14.27
CA MET A 222 3.49 11.93 -12.84
C MET A 222 3.90 13.04 -11.87
N ALA A 223 4.47 14.15 -12.37
CA ALA A 223 4.93 15.26 -11.54
C ALA A 223 3.81 15.88 -10.68
N ILE A 224 2.58 15.94 -11.21
CA ILE A 224 1.39 16.42 -10.48
C ILE A 224 1.21 15.70 -9.14
N SER A 225 1.40 14.37 -9.11
CA SER A 225 1.21 13.59 -7.89
C SER A 225 2.28 13.86 -6.86
N VAL A 226 3.48 14.30 -7.27
CA VAL A 226 4.53 14.73 -6.33
C VAL A 226 4.19 16.11 -5.75
N TYR A 227 3.72 17.05 -6.57
CA TYR A 227 3.30 18.37 -6.08
C TYR A 227 2.09 18.30 -5.15
N LEU A 228 1.22 17.30 -5.31
CA LEU A 228 0.08 17.07 -4.41
C LEU A 228 0.48 16.56 -3.02
N ILE A 229 1.65 15.94 -2.86
CA ILE A 229 2.12 15.44 -1.54
C ILE A 229 2.19 16.56 -0.49
N PRO A 230 2.93 17.66 -0.69
CA PRO A 230 3.01 18.73 0.31
C PRO A 230 1.66 19.41 0.55
N VAL A 231 0.82 19.54 -0.49
CA VAL A 231 -0.54 20.08 -0.35
C VAL A 231 -1.37 19.18 0.57
N TRP A 232 -1.31 17.86 0.36
CA TRP A 232 -2.01 16.88 1.19
C TRP A 232 -1.51 16.88 2.64
N ILE A 233 -0.19 16.94 2.86
CA ILE A 233 0.40 17.05 4.20
C ILE A 233 -0.04 18.35 4.88
N ALA A 234 -0.10 19.47 4.15
CA ALA A 234 -0.59 20.73 4.67
C ALA A 234 -2.07 20.65 5.08
N ILE A 235 -2.92 20.03 4.26
CA ILE A 235 -4.34 19.79 4.59
C ILE A 235 -4.47 18.97 5.87
N LEU A 236 -3.71 17.87 5.99
CA LEU A 236 -3.70 17.04 7.21
C LEU A 236 -3.21 17.83 8.43
N GLY A 237 -2.18 18.66 8.26
CA GLY A 237 -1.64 19.53 9.31
C GLY A 237 -2.67 20.55 9.81
N VAL A 238 -3.37 21.23 8.90
CA VAL A 238 -4.46 22.16 9.24
C VAL A 238 -5.59 21.42 9.96
N GLY A 239 -6.01 20.27 9.44
CA GLY A 239 -7.03 19.43 10.06
C GLY A 239 -6.67 19.00 11.50
N TYR A 240 -5.41 18.63 11.73
CA TYR A 240 -4.91 18.27 13.06
C TYR A 240 -4.95 19.45 14.03
N VAL A 241 -4.51 20.63 13.60
CA VAL A 241 -4.51 21.85 14.43
C VAL A 241 -5.94 22.30 14.76
N CYS A 242 -6.85 22.29 13.77
CA CYS A 242 -8.27 22.59 13.99
C CYS A 242 -8.91 21.64 15.00
N LYS A 243 -8.59 20.33 14.91
CA LYS A 243 -9.08 19.33 15.86
C LYS A 243 -8.53 19.56 17.27
N GLN A 244 -7.23 19.83 17.43
CA GLN A 244 -6.64 20.12 18.74
C GLN A 244 -7.27 21.36 19.37
N LYS A 245 -7.48 22.43 18.60
CA LYS A 245 -8.15 23.64 19.08
C LYS A 245 -9.58 23.35 19.56
N SER A 246 -10.34 22.56 18.81
CA SER A 246 -11.70 22.16 19.22
C SER A 246 -11.71 21.25 20.45
N ALA A 247 -10.73 20.36 20.61
CA ALA A 247 -10.61 19.49 21.78
C ALA A 247 -10.17 20.25 23.04
N SER A 248 -9.30 21.26 22.91
CA SER A 248 -8.90 22.13 24.01
C SER A 248 -10.01 23.09 24.43
N ALA A 249 -10.83 23.58 23.49
CA ALA A 249 -11.99 24.43 23.79
C ALA A 249 -13.11 23.68 24.54
N VAL A 250 -13.33 22.40 24.24
CA VAL A 250 -14.33 21.56 24.95
C VAL A 250 -13.88 21.16 26.37
N LYS A 251 -12.57 21.11 26.64
CA LYS A 251 -12.03 20.85 28.00
C LYS A 251 -11.98 22.10 28.90
N ALA A 252 -12.16 23.29 28.33
CA ALA A 252 -12.12 24.56 29.05
C ALA A 252 -13.50 25.04 29.54
N HIS A 253 -14.56 24.30 29.20
CA HIS A 253 -15.93 24.46 29.70
C HIS A 253 -16.30 23.25 30.58
#